data_AF-A0A7L4P9X8-F1
#
_entry.id   AF-A0A7L4P9X8-F1
#
_cell.length_a   1.000
_cell.length_b   1.000
_cell.length_c   1.000
_cell.angle_alpha   90.00
_cell.angle_beta   90.00
_cell.angle_gamma   90.00
#
_symmetry.space_group_name_H-M   'P 1'
#
loop_
_entity.id
_entity.type
_entity.pdbx_description
1 polymer ?
#
loop_
_entity_poly.entity_id
_entity_poly.type
_entity_poly.pdbx_seq_one_letter_code
_entity_poly.pdbx_strand_id
1 'polypeptide(L)'
;MKAGLVGVVGLIIGIALGALIGGGLSAPEATTVVTTLYQTTTVTTTYTTERLQTLVQTVTVTQTVTQTAAPPALGAQDISLRESLGTLVGRHFLGDFPSVAVVTQPNVLCSALAASALSAMPPYSVARLVVYNTTAPDASASAAAGASAVFLAFGGEEPLPVADKSLRDFLAALAARGYKGSLVVHARAWAATSQFKTVLNDTRISAWVKGLPIYVVLLNATHVTVARYNATTGALTPVRFIDMKTGEAIKPYTEAESLFLRSTVGRVAGSILFQGYSKVAIVTGMDPACVALSAAAYTASRANSTKIIVYTTPQQLVQEIKAYSPDAVFIAFGGDMPSYAISNATRGVLTALKDAGYRGDVLLHAFVLRATNMLSTVLDAELSQWLSQRNVKGIAPDLANRRVNIVVFRVADGRLQPANVTMSLPMPDAIADVLRRVLSS
;
A
#
# COMPACT_ATOMS: atom_id res chain seq x y z
N MET A 1 -12.08 4.53 77.56
CA MET A 1 -10.76 3.90 77.33
C MET A 1 -10.77 3.27 75.95
N LYS A 2 -9.71 3.49 75.15
CA LYS A 2 -9.61 3.18 73.72
C LYS A 2 -9.69 1.66 73.46
N ALA A 3 -10.61 1.23 72.61
CA ALA A 3 -10.60 -0.12 72.03
C ALA A 3 -9.69 -0.11 70.79
N GLY A 4 -8.61 -0.88 70.81
CA GLY A 4 -7.72 -1.06 69.65
C GLY A 4 -8.34 -2.06 68.68
N LEU A 5 -8.53 -1.63 67.42
CA LEU A 5 -8.92 -2.50 66.32
C LEU A 5 -7.65 -3.15 65.74
N VAL A 6 -7.55 -4.49 65.81
CA VAL A 6 -6.56 -5.27 65.06
C VAL A 6 -7.31 -5.97 63.94
N GLY A 7 -7.21 -5.46 62.71
CA GLY A 7 -7.78 -6.09 61.52
C GLY A 7 -6.70 -6.80 60.71
N VAL A 8 -6.82 -8.12 60.57
CA VAL A 8 -6.02 -8.92 59.62
C VAL A 8 -6.79 -8.97 58.29
N VAL A 9 -6.19 -8.47 57.21
CA VAL A 9 -6.80 -8.42 55.87
C VAL A 9 -6.28 -9.57 55.02
N GLY A 10 -7.13 -10.56 54.72
CA GLY A 10 -6.87 -11.59 53.72
C GLY A 10 -7.61 -11.27 52.42
N LEU A 11 -6.88 -11.09 51.32
CA LEU A 11 -7.45 -10.78 50.00
C LEU A 11 -7.63 -12.06 49.19
N ILE A 12 -8.86 -12.39 48.80
CA ILE A 12 -9.18 -13.46 47.85
C ILE A 12 -9.88 -12.82 46.65
N ILE A 13 -9.24 -12.88 45.46
CA ILE A 13 -9.75 -12.30 44.22
C ILE A 13 -10.44 -13.39 43.40
N GLY A 14 -11.75 -13.26 43.17
CA GLY A 14 -12.51 -14.05 42.19
C GLY A 14 -13.18 -13.12 41.19
N ILE A 15 -12.83 -13.21 39.91
CA ILE A 15 -13.38 -12.37 38.84
C ILE A 15 -14.53 -13.12 38.16
N ALA A 16 -15.74 -12.55 38.21
CA ALA A 16 -16.88 -12.96 37.38
C ALA A 16 -17.19 -11.82 36.39
N LEU A 17 -17.15 -12.10 35.09
CA LEU A 17 -17.42 -11.12 34.03
C LEU A 17 -18.86 -11.29 33.51
N GLY A 18 -19.70 -10.28 33.72
CA GLY A 18 -21.06 -10.19 33.19
C GLY A 18 -21.35 -8.85 32.52
N ALA A 19 -21.53 -8.90 31.20
CA ALA A 19 -22.52 -8.20 30.35
C ALA A 19 -22.64 -6.64 30.25
N LEU A 20 -22.66 -6.21 28.97
CA LEU A 20 -23.61 -5.31 28.25
C LEU A 20 -23.58 -3.75 28.33
N ILE A 21 -23.37 -3.16 27.12
CA ILE A 21 -24.01 -2.01 26.42
C ILE A 21 -23.94 -0.57 27.01
N GLY A 22 -23.38 0.36 26.20
CA GLY A 22 -24.13 1.57 25.78
C GLY A 22 -23.40 2.92 25.67
N GLY A 23 -22.80 3.21 24.50
CA GLY A 23 -22.90 4.49 23.77
C GLY A 23 -22.39 5.81 24.37
N GLY A 24 -21.35 6.37 23.74
CA GLY A 24 -21.04 7.81 23.82
C GLY A 24 -19.63 8.14 23.36
N LEU A 25 -19.48 9.08 22.43
CA LEU A 25 -18.19 9.63 22.01
C LEU A 25 -17.54 10.35 23.20
N SER A 26 -16.56 9.73 23.85
CA SER A 26 -15.64 10.31 24.84
C SER A 26 -14.40 9.43 24.96
N ALA A 27 -13.31 9.97 25.53
CA ALA A 27 -12.01 9.34 25.79
C ALA A 27 -12.10 7.84 26.21
N PRO A 28 -11.06 7.01 25.94
CA PRO A 28 -11.13 5.55 26.06
C PRO A 28 -11.80 5.15 27.38
N GLU A 29 -12.98 4.52 27.26
CA GLU A 29 -13.78 4.14 28.42
C GLU A 29 -12.96 3.21 29.31
N ALA A 30 -12.74 3.67 30.55
CA ALA A 30 -12.15 2.87 31.59
C ALA A 30 -12.97 1.60 31.80
N THR A 31 -12.29 0.45 31.82
CA THR A 31 -12.96 -0.82 32.09
C THR A 31 -13.38 -0.83 33.57
N THR A 32 -14.69 -0.80 33.83
CA THR A 32 -15.22 -0.91 35.19
C THR A 32 -15.07 -2.35 35.69
N VAL A 33 -14.03 -2.61 36.47
CA VAL A 33 -13.89 -3.88 37.19
C VAL A 33 -14.62 -3.76 38.52
N VAL A 34 -15.79 -4.39 38.64
CA VAL A 34 -16.48 -4.52 39.93
C VAL A 34 -15.77 -5.59 40.73
N THR A 35 -14.96 -5.17 41.72
CA THR A 35 -14.33 -6.10 42.66
C THR A 35 -15.18 -6.12 43.93
N THR A 36 -15.82 -7.26 44.22
CA THR A 36 -16.51 -7.47 45.50
C THR A 36 -15.48 -7.85 46.55
N LEU A 37 -15.22 -6.95 47.51
CA LEU A 37 -14.39 -7.25 48.67
C LEU A 37 -15.28 -7.81 49.80
N TYR A 38 -14.94 -8.99 50.30
CA TYR A 38 -15.52 -9.52 51.53
C TYR A 38 -14.64 -9.10 52.71
N GLN A 39 -15.14 -8.20 53.56
CA GLN A 39 -14.46 -7.82 54.79
C GLN A 39 -15.23 -8.40 55.98
N THR A 40 -14.60 -9.33 56.70
CA THR A 40 -15.14 -9.90 57.95
C THR A 40 -14.57 -9.14 59.12
N THR A 41 -15.43 -8.47 59.89
CA THR A 41 -15.00 -7.77 61.12
C THR A 41 -15.60 -8.47 62.33
N THR A 42 -14.74 -8.98 63.22
CA THR A 42 -15.15 -9.59 64.49
C THR A 42 -15.21 -8.52 65.57
N VAL A 43 -16.39 -8.27 66.15
CA VAL A 43 -16.55 -7.33 67.27
C VAL A 43 -16.78 -8.15 68.54
N THR A 44 -15.92 -7.96 69.54
CA THR A 44 -16.09 -8.55 70.88
C THR A 44 -16.63 -7.49 71.82
N THR A 45 -17.83 -7.68 72.36
CA THR A 45 -18.44 -6.76 73.33
C THR A 45 -18.53 -7.44 74.68
N THR A 46 -17.88 -6.87 75.70
CA THR A 46 -17.93 -7.36 77.08
C THR A 46 -18.92 -6.52 77.89
N TYR A 47 -19.92 -7.15 78.50
CA TYR A 47 -20.81 -6.50 79.46
C TYR A 47 -20.48 -6.97 80.88
N THR A 48 -20.47 -6.04 81.83
CA THR A 48 -20.39 -6.34 83.27
C THR A 48 -21.79 -6.47 83.86
N THR A 49 -22.24 -7.70 84.01
CA THR A 49 -23.13 -8.19 85.08
C THR A 49 -22.77 -9.67 85.32
N GLU A 50 -23.09 -10.22 86.49
CA GLU A 50 -22.50 -11.41 87.14
C GLU A 50 -22.61 -12.78 86.41
N ARG A 51 -22.67 -12.81 85.08
CA ARG A 51 -22.58 -14.02 84.28
C ARG A 51 -21.84 -13.73 82.97
N LEU A 52 -20.60 -14.20 82.85
CA LEU A 52 -19.83 -14.13 81.60
C LEU A 52 -20.53 -14.94 80.50
N GLN A 53 -21.12 -14.26 79.51
CA GLN A 53 -21.53 -14.84 78.24
C GLN A 53 -20.75 -14.14 77.12
N THR A 54 -20.01 -14.93 76.33
CA THR A 54 -19.30 -14.43 75.15
C THR A 54 -20.27 -14.47 73.97
N LEU A 55 -20.70 -13.29 73.48
CA LEU A 55 -21.48 -13.19 72.24
C LEU A 55 -20.53 -12.87 71.09
N VAL A 56 -20.36 -13.81 70.15
CA VAL A 56 -19.61 -13.56 68.91
C VAL A 56 -20.60 -13.05 67.86
N GLN A 57 -20.54 -11.76 67.55
CA GLN A 57 -21.34 -11.19 66.45
C GLN A 57 -20.44 -11.03 65.23
N THR A 58 -20.74 -11.79 64.17
CA THR A 58 -20.05 -11.66 62.88
C THR A 58 -20.82 -10.63 62.05
N VAL A 59 -20.19 -9.50 61.73
CA VAL A 59 -20.77 -8.48 60.84
C VAL A 59 -20.07 -8.56 59.49
N THR A 60 -20.83 -8.93 58.46
CA THR A 60 -20.36 -8.92 57.07
C THR A 60 -20.63 -7.54 56.49
N VAL A 61 -19.57 -6.81 56.12
CA VAL A 61 -19.69 -5.52 55.42
C VAL A 61 -19.32 -5.72 53.96
N THR A 62 -20.29 -5.53 53.06
CA THR A 62 -20.04 -5.52 51.61
C THR A 62 -19.69 -4.10 51.19
N GLN A 63 -18.42 -3.84 50.86
CA GLN A 63 -18.01 -2.59 50.23
C GLN A 63 -17.75 -2.81 48.74
N THR A 64 -18.46 -2.08 47.90
CA THR A 64 -18.20 -2.00 46.46
C THR A 64 -17.14 -0.93 46.22
N VAL A 65 -15.93 -1.34 45.82
CA VAL A 65 -14.87 -0.40 45.46
C VAL A 65 -14.79 -0.31 43.94
N THR A 66 -15.08 0.87 43.40
CA THR A 66 -14.89 1.17 41.98
C THR A 66 -13.44 1.59 41.77
N GLN A 67 -12.61 0.71 41.21
CA GLN A 67 -11.24 1.05 40.84
C GLN A 67 -11.18 1.29 39.32
N THR A 68 -10.96 2.54 38.92
CA THR A 68 -10.71 2.92 37.54
C THR A 68 -9.27 2.54 37.18
N ALA A 69 -9.07 1.39 36.53
CA ALA A 69 -7.77 1.05 35.96
C ALA A 69 -7.47 1.99 34.79
N ALA A 70 -6.34 2.69 34.84
CA ALA A 70 -5.85 3.43 33.68
C ALA A 70 -5.60 2.45 32.52
N PRO A 71 -5.88 2.82 31.25
CA PRO A 71 -5.49 2.01 30.11
C PRO A 71 -3.99 1.68 30.20
N PRO A 72 -3.54 0.49 29.80
CA PRO A 72 -2.11 0.22 29.68
C PRO A 72 -1.48 1.34 28.86
N ALA A 73 -0.46 2.02 29.40
CA ALA A 73 0.26 3.01 28.64
C ALA A 73 0.82 2.32 27.38
N LEU A 74 0.41 2.78 26.21
CA LEU A 74 0.95 2.29 24.95
C LEU A 74 2.46 2.47 24.95
N GLY A 75 3.21 1.40 24.71
CA GLY A 75 4.65 1.49 24.64
C GLY A 75 5.08 2.28 23.39
N ALA A 76 6.09 3.13 23.51
CA ALA A 76 6.71 3.77 22.34
C ALA A 76 7.17 2.75 21.29
N GLN A 77 7.53 1.53 21.73
CA GLN A 77 7.87 0.40 20.86
C GLN A 77 6.70 -0.08 20.00
N ASP A 78 5.48 -0.07 20.53
CA ASP A 78 4.28 -0.48 19.79
C ASP A 78 3.97 0.53 18.68
N ILE A 79 4.09 1.83 18.98
CA ILE A 79 3.92 2.91 18.00
C ILE A 79 5.00 2.79 16.92
N SER A 80 6.27 2.66 17.30
CA SER A 80 7.40 2.53 16.38
C SER A 80 7.26 1.31 15.45
N LEU A 81 6.75 0.19 15.96
CA LEU A 81 6.46 -0.99 15.14
C LEU A 81 5.38 -0.71 14.10
N ARG A 82 4.32 0.03 14.47
CA ARG A 82 3.25 0.42 13.54
C ARG A 82 3.74 1.38 12.48
N GLU A 83 4.53 2.37 12.87
CA GLU A 83 5.14 3.31 11.93
C GLU A 83 6.04 2.57 10.94
N SER A 84 6.94 1.72 11.44
CA SER A 84 7.86 0.92 10.62
C SER A 84 7.10 0.03 9.63
N LEU A 85 6.09 -0.70 10.11
CA LEU A 85 5.27 -1.54 9.25
C LEU A 85 4.50 -0.72 8.20
N GLY A 86 3.93 0.41 8.61
CA GLY A 86 3.24 1.35 7.73
C GLY A 86 4.17 1.80 6.62
N THR A 87 5.35 2.31 6.98
CA THR A 87 6.37 2.77 6.04
C THR A 87 6.77 1.69 5.04
N LEU A 88 7.02 0.46 5.50
CA LEU A 88 7.41 -0.65 4.61
C LEU A 88 6.28 -1.01 3.63
N VAL A 89 5.04 -1.11 4.11
CA VAL A 89 3.88 -1.45 3.27
C VAL A 89 3.54 -0.31 2.29
N GLY A 90 3.65 0.94 2.73
CA GLY A 90 3.45 2.13 1.90
C GLY A 90 4.46 2.22 0.77
N ARG A 91 5.76 2.14 1.12
CA ARG A 91 6.87 2.24 0.18
C ARG A 91 6.91 1.10 -0.82
N HIS A 92 6.64 -0.12 -0.35
CA HIS A 92 6.89 -1.32 -1.13
C HIS A 92 5.64 -2.07 -1.57
N PHE A 93 4.40 -1.64 -1.30
CA PHE A 93 3.25 -2.42 -1.77
C PHE A 93 2.04 -1.56 -2.16
N LEU A 94 1.66 -0.58 -1.34
CA LEU A 94 0.49 0.24 -1.64
C LEU A 94 0.65 1.05 -2.93
N GLY A 95 1.90 1.40 -3.28
CA GLY A 95 2.22 2.03 -4.56
C GLY A 95 1.96 1.17 -5.80
N ASP A 96 1.63 -0.12 -5.67
CA ASP A 96 1.24 -0.96 -6.82
C ASP A 96 -0.17 -0.64 -7.33
N PHE A 97 -0.97 0.11 -6.57
CA PHE A 97 -2.35 0.44 -6.89
C PHE A 97 -2.50 1.90 -7.35
N PRO A 98 -3.31 2.18 -8.40
CA PRO A 98 -3.52 3.54 -8.90
C PRO A 98 -4.02 4.53 -7.84
N SER A 99 -4.86 4.06 -6.94
CA SER A 99 -5.36 4.84 -5.82
C SER A 99 -5.61 3.97 -4.58
N VAL A 100 -5.26 4.47 -3.40
CA VAL A 100 -5.42 3.75 -2.13
C VAL A 100 -6.21 4.58 -1.12
N ALA A 101 -7.24 3.98 -0.51
CA ALA A 101 -7.84 4.52 0.70
C ALA A 101 -7.29 3.77 1.91
N VAL A 102 -6.57 4.49 2.79
CA VAL A 102 -6.07 3.92 4.05
C VAL A 102 -7.11 4.21 5.13
N VAL A 103 -7.79 3.17 5.58
CA VAL A 103 -8.89 3.26 6.55
C VAL A 103 -8.35 2.89 7.92
N THR A 104 -8.44 3.84 8.86
CA THR A 104 -7.93 3.68 10.22
C THR A 104 -9.05 3.74 11.24
N GLN A 105 -8.98 2.92 12.29
CA GLN A 105 -9.75 3.19 13.50
C GLN A 105 -9.21 4.47 14.17
N PRO A 106 -10.06 5.26 14.88
CA PRO A 106 -9.67 6.52 15.50
C PRO A 106 -8.88 6.28 16.80
N ASN A 107 -7.72 5.64 16.68
CA ASN A 107 -6.91 5.19 17.80
C ASN A 107 -5.41 5.31 17.44
N VAL A 108 -4.49 5.31 18.43
CA VAL A 108 -3.09 5.76 18.21
C VAL A 108 -2.33 4.78 17.32
N LEU A 109 -2.37 3.48 17.61
CA LEU A 109 -1.66 2.44 16.85
C LEU A 109 -2.14 2.33 15.40
N CYS A 110 -3.46 2.42 15.16
CA CYS A 110 -4.00 2.39 13.81
C CYS A 110 -3.64 3.67 13.05
N SER A 111 -3.66 4.83 13.71
CA SER A 111 -3.30 6.12 13.11
C SER A 111 -1.81 6.18 12.75
N ALA A 112 -0.93 5.67 13.62
CA ALA A 112 0.50 5.57 13.35
C ALA A 112 0.78 4.68 12.12
N LEU A 113 0.15 3.51 12.04
CA LEU A 113 0.24 2.62 10.89
C LEU A 113 -0.25 3.31 9.60
N ALA A 114 -1.42 3.97 9.68
CA ALA A 114 -2.06 4.59 8.53
C ALA A 114 -1.28 5.81 8.01
N ALA A 115 -0.84 6.69 8.91
CA ALA A 115 -0.07 7.88 8.58
C ALA A 115 1.28 7.50 7.95
N SER A 116 2.00 6.55 8.54
CA SER A 116 3.29 6.09 8.00
C SER A 116 3.17 5.33 6.69
N ALA A 117 2.06 4.60 6.48
CA ALA A 117 1.78 4.00 5.18
C ALA A 117 1.54 5.06 4.11
N LEU A 118 0.77 6.10 4.40
CA LEU A 118 0.49 7.20 3.47
C LEU A 118 1.73 8.03 3.17
N SER A 119 2.51 8.40 4.18
CA SER A 119 3.70 9.26 4.00
C SER A 119 4.83 8.58 3.23
N ALA A 120 4.90 7.25 3.30
CA ALA A 120 5.91 6.46 2.60
C ALA A 120 5.50 6.08 1.16
N MET A 121 4.28 6.42 0.72
CA MET A 121 3.84 6.09 -0.62
C MET A 121 4.67 6.82 -1.68
N PRO A 122 4.99 6.15 -2.82
CA PRO A 122 5.71 6.80 -3.90
C PRO A 122 4.97 8.02 -4.46
N PRO A 123 5.68 9.04 -4.96
CA PRO A 123 5.10 10.33 -5.37
C PRO A 123 4.10 10.24 -6.53
N TYR A 124 4.13 9.15 -7.30
CA TYR A 124 3.17 8.87 -8.38
C TYR A 124 1.85 8.26 -7.91
N SER A 125 1.72 7.97 -6.61
CA SER A 125 0.57 7.26 -6.06
C SER A 125 -0.46 8.25 -5.51
N VAL A 126 -1.74 7.95 -5.70
CA VAL A 126 -2.83 8.74 -5.12
C VAL A 126 -3.33 8.03 -3.88
N ALA A 127 -3.33 8.69 -2.72
CA ALA A 127 -3.96 8.13 -1.54
C ALA A 127 -4.68 9.14 -0.67
N ARG A 128 -5.56 8.60 0.16
CA ARG A 128 -6.34 9.36 1.13
C ARG A 128 -6.45 8.59 2.44
N LEU A 129 -6.41 9.34 3.53
CA LEU A 129 -6.73 8.85 4.87
C LEU A 129 -8.25 8.86 5.05
N VAL A 130 -8.80 7.77 5.57
CA VAL A 130 -10.21 7.67 5.96
C VAL A 130 -10.26 7.24 7.41
N VAL A 131 -10.84 8.07 8.27
CA VAL A 131 -11.09 7.69 9.66
C VAL A 131 -12.41 6.91 9.71
N TYR A 132 -12.35 5.72 10.31
CA TYR A 132 -13.52 4.88 10.52
C TYR A 132 -14.44 5.49 11.57
N ASN A 133 -15.70 5.68 11.20
CA ASN A 133 -16.75 6.13 12.09
C ASN A 133 -17.61 4.93 12.51
N THR A 134 -17.54 4.56 13.79
CA THR A 134 -18.26 3.42 14.38
C THR A 134 -19.78 3.62 14.38
N THR A 135 -20.26 4.87 14.46
CA THR A 135 -21.70 5.19 14.46
C THR A 135 -22.25 5.45 13.06
N ALA A 136 -21.37 5.77 12.09
CA ALA A 136 -21.74 5.94 10.69
C ALA A 136 -20.74 5.24 9.73
N PRO A 137 -20.70 3.89 9.69
CA PRO A 137 -19.79 3.14 8.81
C PRO A 137 -19.93 3.49 7.32
N ASP A 138 -21.14 3.85 6.87
CA ASP A 138 -21.43 4.24 5.49
C ASP A 138 -20.69 5.51 5.04
N ALA A 139 -20.46 6.46 5.94
CA ALA A 139 -19.72 7.68 5.63
C ALA A 139 -18.25 7.34 5.33
N SER A 140 -17.62 6.52 6.17
CA SER A 140 -16.25 6.04 5.95
C SER A 140 -16.16 5.18 4.69
N ALA A 141 -17.13 4.31 4.43
CA ALA A 141 -17.18 3.49 3.22
C ALA A 141 -17.32 4.34 1.95
N SER A 142 -18.11 5.42 1.99
CA SER A 142 -18.24 6.40 0.90
C SER A 142 -16.89 7.00 0.52
N ALA A 143 -16.14 7.43 1.52
CA ALA A 143 -14.83 8.05 1.34
C ALA A 143 -13.81 7.04 0.79
N ALA A 144 -13.96 5.74 1.08
CA ALA A 144 -13.06 4.70 0.61
C ALA A 144 -13.40 4.20 -0.83
N ALA A 145 -14.68 4.07 -1.18
CA ALA A 145 -15.16 3.27 -2.31
C ALA A 145 -14.57 3.61 -3.70
N GLY A 146 -14.14 4.86 -3.94
CA GLY A 146 -13.51 5.25 -5.21
C GLY A 146 -12.04 4.85 -5.36
N ALA A 147 -11.46 4.07 -4.44
CA ALA A 147 -10.05 3.70 -4.48
C ALA A 147 -9.84 2.36 -5.22
N SER A 148 -8.69 2.19 -5.85
CA SER A 148 -8.31 0.91 -6.46
C SER A 148 -7.99 -0.17 -5.42
N ALA A 149 -7.52 0.25 -4.24
CA ALA A 149 -7.35 -0.60 -3.06
C ALA A 149 -7.79 0.10 -1.77
N VAL A 150 -8.24 -0.68 -0.79
CA VAL A 150 -8.55 -0.23 0.56
C VAL A 150 -7.64 -0.94 1.55
N PHE A 151 -6.77 -0.18 2.23
CA PHE A 151 -5.90 -0.69 3.29
C PHE A 151 -6.59 -0.55 4.66
N LEU A 152 -6.81 -1.68 5.32
CA LEU A 152 -7.56 -1.80 6.57
C LEU A 152 -6.58 -1.80 7.74
N ALA A 153 -6.24 -0.61 8.23
CA ALA A 153 -5.45 -0.39 9.44
C ALA A 153 -6.35 -0.49 10.69
N PHE A 154 -6.84 -1.70 10.96
CA PHE A 154 -7.72 -2.01 12.10
C PHE A 154 -6.98 -2.84 13.17
N GLY A 155 -7.34 -2.62 14.43
CA GLY A 155 -6.90 -3.42 15.58
C GLY A 155 -5.54 -3.02 16.18
N GLY A 156 -5.39 -3.27 17.48
CA GLY A 156 -4.16 -2.96 18.23
C GLY A 156 -4.45 -2.59 19.67
N GLU A 157 -5.32 -1.60 19.83
CA GLU A 157 -5.71 -1.03 21.13
C GLU A 157 -7.02 -1.65 21.61
N GLU A 158 -7.98 -1.81 20.69
CA GLU A 158 -9.28 -2.37 21.02
C GLU A 158 -9.24 -3.88 21.26
N PRO A 159 -10.13 -4.41 22.13
CA PRO A 159 -10.38 -5.84 22.24
C PRO A 159 -10.70 -6.47 20.87
N LEU A 160 -10.21 -7.69 20.62
CA LEU A 160 -10.39 -8.36 19.33
C LEU A 160 -11.87 -8.43 18.87
N PRO A 161 -12.87 -8.69 19.74
CA PRO A 161 -14.27 -8.67 19.31
C PRO A 161 -14.77 -7.31 18.80
N VAL A 162 -14.26 -6.21 19.38
CA VAL A 162 -14.61 -4.84 18.97
C VAL A 162 -13.99 -4.53 17.61
N ALA A 163 -12.71 -4.90 17.42
CA ALA A 163 -12.02 -4.77 16.15
C ALA A 163 -12.66 -5.63 15.04
N ASP A 164 -13.05 -6.87 15.35
CA ASP A 164 -13.79 -7.76 14.44
C ASP A 164 -15.10 -7.11 13.98
N LYS A 165 -15.94 -6.69 14.94
CA LYS A 165 -17.23 -6.06 14.64
C LYS A 165 -17.04 -4.82 13.78
N SER A 166 -16.12 -3.94 14.16
CA SER A 166 -15.82 -2.70 13.44
C SER A 166 -15.42 -2.99 11.99
N LEU A 167 -14.54 -3.98 11.79
CA LEU A 167 -14.10 -4.37 10.46
C LEU A 167 -15.25 -4.96 9.63
N ARG A 168 -16.05 -5.87 10.19
CA ARG A 168 -17.19 -6.45 9.47
C ARG A 168 -18.25 -5.41 9.10
N ASP A 169 -18.53 -4.46 9.98
CA ASP A 169 -19.48 -3.38 9.70
C ASP A 169 -18.96 -2.42 8.64
N PHE A 170 -17.67 -2.07 8.67
CA PHE A 170 -17.05 -1.30 7.58
C PHE A 170 -17.09 -2.05 6.24
N LEU A 171 -16.75 -3.35 6.24
CA LEU A 171 -16.80 -4.19 5.03
C LEU A 171 -18.22 -4.31 4.49
N ALA A 172 -19.25 -4.41 5.35
CA ALA A 172 -20.64 -4.46 4.93
C ALA A 172 -21.07 -3.14 4.26
N ALA A 173 -20.70 -2.01 4.86
CA ALA A 173 -20.94 -0.69 4.26
C ALA A 173 -20.21 -0.54 2.91
N LEU A 174 -18.95 -0.99 2.82
CA LEU A 174 -18.17 -0.95 1.58
C LEU A 174 -18.75 -1.86 0.48
N ALA A 175 -19.24 -3.05 0.85
CA ALA A 175 -19.95 -3.96 -0.04
C ALA A 175 -21.23 -3.35 -0.59
N ALA A 176 -22.02 -2.68 0.26
CA ALA A 176 -23.25 -1.98 -0.14
C ALA A 176 -22.99 -0.83 -1.13
N ARG A 177 -21.78 -0.25 -1.14
CA ARG A 177 -21.34 0.72 -2.16
C ARG A 177 -20.86 0.10 -3.47
N GLY A 178 -20.93 -1.22 -3.60
CA GLY A 178 -20.53 -1.92 -4.81
C GLY A 178 -19.03 -1.89 -5.07
N TYR A 179 -18.20 -1.69 -4.04
CA TYR A 179 -16.74 -1.69 -4.18
C TYR A 179 -16.23 -2.97 -4.84
N LYS A 180 -15.34 -2.85 -5.83
CA LYS A 180 -14.75 -3.99 -6.57
C LYS A 180 -13.22 -4.00 -6.58
N GLY A 181 -12.58 -3.06 -5.87
CA GLY A 181 -11.12 -2.99 -5.79
C GLY A 181 -10.51 -4.05 -4.87
N SER A 182 -9.23 -3.88 -4.55
CA SER A 182 -8.51 -4.83 -3.69
C SER A 182 -8.63 -4.49 -2.20
N LEU A 183 -8.72 -5.49 -1.34
CA LEU A 183 -8.60 -5.31 0.12
C LEU A 183 -7.17 -5.62 0.54
N VAL A 184 -6.56 -4.74 1.33
CA VAL A 184 -5.26 -4.98 1.99
C VAL A 184 -5.51 -5.00 3.49
N VAL A 185 -5.24 -6.13 4.14
CA VAL A 185 -5.62 -6.40 5.52
C VAL A 185 -4.35 -6.48 6.37
N HIS A 186 -4.24 -5.60 7.36
CA HIS A 186 -3.14 -5.65 8.31
C HIS A 186 -3.25 -6.87 9.26
N ALA A 187 -2.11 -7.41 9.71
CA ALA A 187 -2.01 -8.59 10.58
C ALA A 187 -2.96 -8.58 11.79
N ARG A 188 -3.16 -7.43 12.46
CA ARG A 188 -4.07 -7.34 13.61
C ARG A 188 -5.55 -7.39 13.22
N ALA A 189 -5.91 -6.80 12.09
CA ALA A 189 -7.25 -6.90 11.51
C ALA A 189 -7.55 -8.35 11.06
N TRP A 190 -6.54 -9.01 10.49
CA TRP A 190 -6.57 -10.43 10.14
C TRP A 190 -6.76 -11.34 11.37
N ALA A 191 -6.03 -11.07 12.45
CA ALA A 191 -6.17 -11.81 13.71
C ALA A 191 -7.54 -11.57 14.37
N ALA A 192 -8.02 -10.33 14.41
CA ALA A 192 -9.31 -9.97 15.01
C ALA A 192 -10.48 -10.74 14.39
N THR A 193 -10.43 -10.94 13.07
CA THR A 193 -11.46 -11.67 12.31
C THR A 193 -11.27 -13.19 12.31
N SER A 194 -10.40 -13.72 13.19
CA SER A 194 -10.02 -15.13 13.21
C SER A 194 -9.60 -15.61 11.82
N GLN A 195 -8.67 -14.89 11.20
CA GLN A 195 -8.18 -15.18 9.85
C GLN A 195 -9.30 -15.14 8.80
N PHE A 196 -10.12 -14.09 8.85
CA PHE A 196 -11.34 -13.91 8.03
C PHE A 196 -12.45 -14.95 8.22
N LYS A 197 -12.36 -15.87 9.19
CA LYS A 197 -13.45 -16.81 9.47
C LYS A 197 -14.75 -16.09 9.83
N THR A 198 -14.70 -15.04 10.65
CA THR A 198 -15.88 -14.25 11.02
C THR A 198 -16.44 -13.47 9.82
N VAL A 199 -15.56 -12.95 8.95
CA VAL A 199 -15.92 -12.24 7.72
C VAL A 199 -16.63 -13.18 6.73
N LEU A 200 -16.12 -14.40 6.55
CA LEU A 200 -16.69 -15.38 5.63
C LEU A 200 -18.00 -16.00 6.14
N ASN A 201 -18.25 -15.93 7.45
CA ASN A 201 -19.52 -16.36 8.07
C ASN A 201 -20.60 -15.26 8.07
N ASP A 202 -20.23 -14.00 7.82
CA ASP A 202 -21.16 -12.88 7.80
C ASP A 202 -21.88 -12.81 6.43
N THR A 203 -23.18 -13.08 6.43
CA THR A 203 -24.02 -13.17 5.23
C THR A 203 -24.11 -11.87 4.45
N ARG A 204 -23.81 -10.72 5.08
CA ARG A 204 -23.79 -9.41 4.42
C ARG A 204 -22.62 -9.25 3.45
N ILE A 205 -21.51 -9.96 3.68
CA ILE A 205 -20.23 -9.69 3.03
C ILE A 205 -19.55 -10.92 2.42
N SER A 206 -19.87 -12.14 2.85
CA SER A 206 -19.13 -13.34 2.46
C SER A 206 -19.04 -13.57 0.94
N ALA A 207 -20.17 -13.46 0.23
CA ALA A 207 -20.22 -13.61 -1.22
C ALA A 207 -19.41 -12.50 -1.94
N TRP A 208 -19.47 -11.28 -1.41
CA TRP A 208 -18.75 -10.13 -1.95
C TRP A 208 -17.24 -10.28 -1.76
N VAL A 209 -16.78 -10.61 -0.54
CA VAL A 209 -15.35 -10.79 -0.23
C VAL A 209 -14.72 -11.89 -1.10
N LYS A 210 -15.43 -12.99 -1.36
CA LYS A 210 -14.95 -14.07 -2.24
C LYS A 210 -14.67 -13.62 -3.69
N GLY A 211 -15.30 -12.54 -4.14
CA GLY A 211 -15.10 -11.96 -5.46
C GLY A 211 -13.96 -10.95 -5.55
N LEU A 212 -13.29 -10.62 -4.44
CA LEU A 212 -12.27 -9.57 -4.40
C LEU A 212 -10.84 -10.15 -4.35
N PRO A 213 -9.85 -9.45 -4.94
CA PRO A 213 -8.46 -9.63 -4.58
C PRO A 213 -8.23 -9.18 -3.14
N ILE A 214 -7.73 -10.08 -2.30
CA ILE A 214 -7.41 -9.80 -0.89
C ILE A 214 -5.93 -10.05 -0.67
N TYR A 215 -5.26 -9.09 -0.05
CA TYR A 215 -3.87 -9.18 0.36
C TYR A 215 -3.79 -9.06 1.86
N VAL A 216 -3.03 -9.94 2.50
CA VAL A 216 -2.81 -9.93 3.95
C VAL A 216 -1.37 -9.55 4.20
N VAL A 217 -1.17 -8.52 5.02
CA VAL A 217 0.15 -8.08 5.49
C VAL A 217 0.45 -8.80 6.78
N LEU A 218 1.40 -9.73 6.71
CA LEU A 218 1.92 -10.51 7.82
C LEU A 218 3.32 -10.00 8.19
N LEU A 219 3.72 -10.20 9.44
CA LEU A 219 5.06 -9.86 9.91
C LEU A 219 5.60 -10.98 10.80
N ASN A 220 6.92 -11.17 10.74
CA ASN A 220 7.69 -11.96 11.67
C ASN A 220 8.95 -11.16 12.10
N ALA A 221 9.86 -11.76 12.85
CA ALA A 221 11.05 -11.06 13.37
C ALA A 221 12.00 -10.50 12.28
N THR A 222 11.90 -10.98 11.04
CA THR A 222 12.85 -10.68 9.97
C THR A 222 12.19 -10.05 8.75
N HIS A 223 10.92 -10.33 8.51
CA HIS A 223 10.25 -9.94 7.26
C HIS A 223 8.82 -9.44 7.50
N VAL A 224 8.44 -8.47 6.70
CA VAL A 224 7.04 -8.22 6.34
C VAL A 224 6.73 -9.02 5.08
N THR A 225 5.68 -9.85 5.14
CA THR A 225 5.21 -10.64 4.00
C THR A 225 3.85 -10.13 3.58
N VAL A 226 3.71 -9.77 2.30
CA VAL A 226 2.40 -9.54 1.70
C VAL A 226 2.01 -10.81 0.96
N ALA A 227 0.86 -11.37 1.30
CA ALA A 227 0.35 -12.61 0.70
C ALA A 227 -1.04 -12.39 0.11
N ARG A 228 -1.29 -12.91 -1.10
CA ARG A 228 -2.62 -12.98 -1.69
C ARG A 228 -3.42 -14.06 -0.99
N TYR A 229 -4.56 -13.70 -0.45
CA TYR A 229 -5.50 -14.60 0.21
C TYR A 229 -6.55 -15.10 -0.77
N ASN A 230 -6.75 -16.42 -0.82
CA ASN A 230 -7.84 -17.05 -1.52
C ASN A 230 -8.99 -17.32 -0.54
N ALA A 231 -10.03 -16.49 -0.60
CA ALA A 231 -11.21 -16.60 0.28
C ALA A 231 -12.06 -17.87 0.06
N THR A 232 -11.79 -18.65 -0.98
CA THR A 232 -12.46 -19.93 -1.24
C THR A 232 -11.70 -21.10 -0.63
N THR A 233 -10.37 -21.10 -0.75
CA THR A 233 -9.52 -22.22 -0.28
C THR A 233 -8.86 -21.98 1.07
N GLY A 234 -8.83 -20.73 1.55
CA GLY A 234 -8.08 -20.32 2.74
C GLY A 234 -6.57 -20.14 2.49
N ALA A 235 -6.09 -20.37 1.27
CA ALA A 235 -4.66 -20.33 0.96
C ALA A 235 -4.09 -18.91 0.99
N LEU A 236 -2.85 -18.78 1.47
CA LEU A 236 -2.04 -17.57 1.41
C LEU A 236 -0.86 -17.81 0.48
N THR A 237 -0.79 -17.08 -0.64
CA THR A 237 0.33 -17.13 -1.58
C THR A 237 1.17 -15.87 -1.41
N PRO A 238 2.41 -15.96 -0.92
CA PRO A 238 3.29 -14.80 -0.82
C PRO A 238 3.48 -14.13 -2.18
N VAL A 239 3.34 -12.80 -2.22
CA VAL A 239 3.58 -11.97 -3.40
C VAL A 239 4.70 -10.96 -3.19
N ARG A 240 5.05 -10.68 -1.92
CA ARG A 240 6.16 -9.79 -1.59
C ARG A 240 6.76 -10.13 -0.25
N PHE A 241 8.08 -10.06 -0.16
CA PHE A 241 8.83 -10.12 1.09
C PHE A 241 9.65 -8.83 1.23
N ILE A 242 9.64 -8.24 2.42
CA ILE A 242 10.36 -7.01 2.73
C ILE A 242 11.17 -7.29 3.99
N ASP A 243 12.49 -7.14 3.90
CA ASP A 243 13.39 -7.36 5.03
C ASP A 243 13.24 -6.19 6.02
N MET A 244 12.99 -6.51 7.29
CA MET A 244 12.76 -5.50 8.32
C MET A 244 14.02 -4.76 8.75
N LYS A 245 15.21 -5.36 8.56
CA LYS A 245 16.50 -4.78 8.94
C LYS A 245 17.01 -3.82 7.88
N THR A 246 16.95 -4.21 6.61
CA THR A 246 17.39 -3.36 5.49
C THR A 246 16.29 -2.40 5.05
N GLY A 247 15.03 -2.75 5.30
CA GLY A 247 13.88 -2.00 4.82
C GLY A 247 13.66 -2.14 3.31
N GLU A 248 14.28 -3.13 2.67
CA GLU A 248 14.20 -3.35 1.21
C GLU A 248 13.35 -4.57 0.84
N ALA A 249 12.64 -4.46 -0.27
CA ALA A 249 11.87 -5.56 -0.84
C ALA A 249 12.82 -6.59 -1.47
N ILE A 250 12.61 -7.87 -1.19
CA ILE A 250 13.35 -8.97 -1.83
C ILE A 250 12.86 -9.08 -3.27
N LYS A 251 13.77 -8.78 -4.20
CA LYS A 251 13.57 -8.87 -5.65
C LYS A 251 14.38 -10.05 -6.19
N PRO A 252 13.95 -10.70 -7.29
CA PRO A 252 14.76 -11.73 -7.95
C PRO A 252 15.95 -11.14 -8.72
N TYR A 253 16.18 -9.83 -8.62
CA TYR A 253 17.30 -9.10 -9.22
C TYR A 253 17.79 -8.02 -8.25
N THR A 254 19.07 -7.66 -8.37
CA THR A 254 19.68 -6.58 -7.59
C THR A 254 19.41 -5.21 -8.22
N GLU A 255 19.56 -4.14 -7.44
CA GLU A 255 19.50 -2.77 -7.97
C GLU A 255 20.54 -2.54 -9.06
N ALA A 256 21.76 -3.05 -8.88
CA ALA A 256 22.83 -2.95 -9.87
C ALA A 256 22.44 -3.63 -11.19
N GLU A 257 21.80 -4.79 -11.15
CA GLU A 257 21.29 -5.48 -12.35
C GLU A 257 20.17 -4.67 -13.03
N SER A 258 19.26 -4.09 -12.24
CA SER A 258 18.21 -3.21 -12.77
C SER A 258 18.82 -2.01 -13.51
N LEU A 259 19.75 -1.29 -12.85
CA LEU A 259 20.43 -0.13 -13.44
C LEU A 259 21.27 -0.52 -14.66
N PHE A 260 21.97 -1.65 -14.61
CA PHE A 260 22.73 -2.19 -15.74
C PHE A 260 21.83 -2.44 -16.97
N LEU A 261 20.67 -3.07 -16.77
CA LEU A 261 19.71 -3.30 -17.85
C LEU A 261 19.20 -1.97 -18.43
N ARG A 262 18.92 -0.97 -17.57
CA ARG A 262 18.46 0.37 -18.00
C ARG A 262 19.50 1.12 -18.80
N SER A 263 20.73 1.18 -18.29
CA SER A 263 21.83 1.83 -19.02
C SER A 263 22.13 1.11 -20.33
N THR A 264 22.01 -0.21 -20.40
CA THR A 264 22.17 -0.97 -21.64
C THR A 264 21.12 -0.57 -22.69
N VAL A 265 19.84 -0.56 -22.32
CA VAL A 265 18.76 -0.12 -23.22
C VAL A 265 18.96 1.35 -23.63
N GLY A 266 19.43 2.19 -22.70
CA GLY A 266 19.76 3.58 -22.97
C GLY A 266 20.85 3.73 -24.02
N ARG A 267 21.96 2.97 -23.89
CA ARG A 267 23.02 2.96 -24.89
C ARG A 267 22.51 2.55 -26.27
N VAL A 268 21.64 1.54 -26.36
CA VAL A 268 21.00 1.16 -27.64
C VAL A 268 20.13 2.31 -28.17
N ALA A 269 19.36 2.98 -27.32
CA ALA A 269 18.56 4.13 -27.74
C ALA A 269 19.45 5.24 -28.33
N GLY A 270 20.48 5.67 -27.60
CA GLY A 270 21.38 6.74 -28.03
C GLY A 270 22.17 6.39 -29.28
N SER A 271 22.80 5.22 -29.31
CA SER A 271 23.73 4.85 -30.38
C SER A 271 23.06 4.38 -31.66
N ILE A 272 21.81 3.92 -31.57
CA ILE A 272 21.10 3.27 -32.67
C ILE A 272 19.78 3.96 -32.98
N LEU A 273 18.87 4.06 -32.00
CA LEU A 273 17.52 4.60 -32.24
C LEU A 273 17.54 6.09 -32.60
N PHE A 274 18.48 6.85 -32.04
CA PHE A 274 18.60 8.29 -32.29
C PHE A 274 19.40 8.63 -33.56
N GLN A 275 20.01 7.62 -34.19
CA GLN A 275 20.79 7.82 -35.40
C GLN A 275 19.91 8.39 -36.52
N GLY A 276 20.39 9.47 -37.16
CA GLY A 276 19.69 10.15 -38.26
C GLY A 276 18.76 11.29 -37.84
N TYR A 277 18.56 11.52 -36.55
CA TYR A 277 17.86 12.71 -36.05
C TYR A 277 18.83 13.86 -35.78
N SER A 278 18.45 15.11 -36.05
CA SER A 278 19.29 16.27 -35.70
C SER A 278 19.12 16.62 -34.22
N LYS A 279 17.90 16.63 -33.70
CA LYS A 279 17.59 16.92 -32.30
C LYS A 279 16.68 15.87 -31.68
N VAL A 280 17.10 15.29 -30.56
CA VAL A 280 16.29 14.35 -29.78
C VAL A 280 16.05 14.89 -28.37
N ALA A 281 14.78 14.95 -27.95
CA ALA A 281 14.44 15.20 -26.56
C ALA A 281 14.15 13.88 -25.83
N ILE A 282 14.89 13.59 -24.77
CA ILE A 282 14.65 12.47 -23.87
C ILE A 282 13.73 12.95 -22.76
N VAL A 283 12.49 12.47 -22.73
CA VAL A 283 11.51 12.80 -21.68
C VAL A 283 11.49 11.67 -20.66
N THR A 284 11.79 11.98 -19.40
CA THR A 284 12.04 10.96 -18.37
C THR A 284 11.56 11.37 -16.98
N GLY A 285 11.50 10.41 -16.05
CA GLY A 285 11.22 10.64 -14.63
C GLY A 285 12.50 10.83 -13.81
N MET A 286 12.33 11.04 -12.50
CA MET A 286 13.46 11.23 -11.55
C MET A 286 13.92 9.95 -10.84
N ASP A 287 13.26 8.81 -11.04
CA ASP A 287 13.67 7.57 -10.38
C ASP A 287 15.03 7.07 -10.92
N PRO A 288 15.81 6.33 -10.12
CA PRO A 288 17.17 5.91 -10.49
C PRO A 288 17.24 5.16 -11.82
N ALA A 289 16.25 4.33 -12.14
CA ALA A 289 16.21 3.55 -13.37
C ALA A 289 15.90 4.41 -14.60
N CYS A 290 15.02 5.41 -14.47
CA CYS A 290 14.82 6.45 -15.49
C CYS A 290 16.09 7.29 -15.72
N VAL A 291 16.75 7.71 -14.64
CA VAL A 291 18.01 8.47 -14.73
C VAL A 291 19.10 7.66 -15.41
N ALA A 292 19.29 6.40 -15.02
CA ALA A 292 20.29 5.51 -15.63
C ALA A 292 20.04 5.24 -17.12
N LEU A 293 18.76 5.07 -17.52
CA LEU A 293 18.35 4.92 -18.91
C LEU A 293 18.65 6.19 -19.72
N SER A 294 18.20 7.34 -19.22
CA SER A 294 18.28 8.62 -19.93
C SER A 294 19.70 9.17 -20.02
N ALA A 295 20.50 9.05 -18.96
CA ALA A 295 21.91 9.41 -18.97
C ALA A 295 22.71 8.55 -19.97
N ALA A 296 22.43 7.24 -20.02
CA ALA A 296 23.06 6.35 -20.98
C ALA A 296 22.65 6.65 -22.43
N ALA A 297 21.38 6.98 -22.67
CA ALA A 297 20.90 7.38 -23.99
C ALA A 297 21.49 8.72 -24.45
N TYR A 298 21.59 9.69 -23.53
CA TYR A 298 22.21 10.98 -23.79
C TYR A 298 23.69 10.84 -24.14
N THR A 299 24.45 10.12 -23.30
CA THR A 299 25.90 9.94 -23.48
C THR A 299 26.27 9.13 -24.71
N ALA A 300 25.45 8.16 -25.10
CA ALA A 300 25.65 7.36 -26.30
C ALA A 300 25.01 7.98 -27.56
N SER A 301 24.39 9.17 -27.45
CA SER A 301 23.57 9.73 -28.51
C SER A 301 24.35 9.95 -29.80
N ARG A 302 23.76 9.51 -30.91
CA ARG A 302 24.20 9.79 -32.28
C ARG A 302 23.31 10.79 -33.01
N ALA A 303 22.42 11.49 -32.30
CA ALA A 303 21.79 12.69 -32.84
C ALA A 303 22.76 13.88 -32.77
N ASN A 304 22.59 14.89 -33.63
CA ASN A 304 23.47 16.07 -33.62
C ASN A 304 23.37 16.86 -32.30
N SER A 305 22.21 16.83 -31.67
CA SER A 305 21.95 17.40 -30.36
C SER A 305 20.96 16.54 -29.60
N THR A 306 21.14 16.44 -28.29
CA THR A 306 20.21 15.74 -27.41
C THR A 306 19.97 16.57 -26.17
N LYS A 307 18.75 16.54 -25.63
CA LYS A 307 18.39 17.21 -24.38
C LYS A 307 17.59 16.25 -23.50
N ILE A 308 17.92 16.18 -22.22
CA ILE A 308 17.09 15.50 -21.22
C ILE A 308 16.07 16.51 -20.68
N ILE A 309 14.81 16.10 -20.62
CA ILE A 309 13.69 16.84 -20.05
C ILE A 309 13.09 15.97 -18.94
N VAL A 310 13.13 16.46 -17.71
CA VAL A 310 12.49 15.78 -16.58
C VAL A 310 11.00 16.13 -16.57
N TYR A 311 10.14 15.13 -16.74
CA TYR A 311 8.71 15.32 -16.77
C TYR A 311 8.14 15.50 -15.36
N THR A 312 7.64 16.71 -15.10
CA THR A 312 6.95 17.07 -13.85
C THR A 312 5.49 17.44 -14.12
N THR A 313 5.26 18.27 -15.16
CA THR A 313 3.95 18.79 -15.56
C THR A 313 3.84 18.87 -17.08
N PRO A 314 2.62 18.74 -17.64
CA PRO A 314 2.38 18.97 -19.06
C PRO A 314 2.87 20.35 -19.54
N GLN A 315 2.62 21.40 -18.77
CA GLN A 315 2.92 22.78 -19.16
C GLN A 315 4.44 23.00 -19.29
N GLN A 316 5.23 22.54 -18.32
CA GLN A 316 6.69 22.60 -18.40
C GLN A 316 7.19 21.83 -19.63
N LEU A 317 6.69 20.61 -19.84
CA LEU A 317 7.09 19.81 -20.99
C LEU A 317 6.81 20.54 -22.31
N VAL A 318 5.63 21.13 -22.48
CA VAL A 318 5.28 21.88 -23.69
C VAL A 318 6.25 23.04 -23.92
N GLN A 319 6.58 23.80 -22.87
CA GLN A 319 7.54 24.91 -22.97
C GLN A 319 8.92 24.41 -23.40
N GLU A 320 9.41 23.35 -22.79
CA GLU A 320 10.73 22.80 -23.11
C GLU A 320 10.80 22.21 -24.52
N ILE A 321 9.75 21.53 -24.97
CA ILE A 321 9.64 20.98 -26.33
C ILE A 321 9.62 22.11 -27.37
N LYS A 322 8.84 23.17 -27.13
CA LYS A 322 8.80 24.34 -28.02
C LYS A 322 10.15 25.06 -28.08
N ALA A 323 10.80 25.25 -26.93
CA ALA A 323 12.09 25.94 -26.85
C ALA A 323 13.21 25.15 -27.54
N TYR A 324 13.24 23.83 -27.36
CA TYR A 324 14.28 22.98 -27.93
C TYR A 324 14.03 22.63 -29.41
N SER A 325 12.75 22.50 -29.79
CA SER A 325 12.28 22.08 -31.11
C SER A 325 12.94 20.78 -31.60
N PRO A 326 12.70 19.63 -30.94
CA PRO A 326 13.30 18.35 -31.33
C PRO A 326 12.64 17.72 -32.55
N ASP A 327 13.41 17.00 -33.37
CA ASP A 327 12.87 16.19 -34.48
C ASP A 327 12.21 14.90 -33.98
N ALA A 328 12.65 14.41 -32.82
CA ALA A 328 12.06 13.26 -32.16
C ALA A 328 12.01 13.39 -30.63
N VAL A 329 10.98 12.82 -30.02
CA VAL A 329 10.84 12.70 -28.56
C VAL A 329 10.95 11.25 -28.15
N PHE A 330 11.95 10.94 -27.33
CA PHE A 330 12.13 9.64 -26.71
C PHE A 330 11.50 9.61 -25.31
N ILE A 331 10.45 8.81 -25.16
CA ILE A 331 9.77 8.62 -23.88
C ILE A 331 10.50 7.50 -23.13
N ALA A 332 11.10 7.85 -22.00
CA ALA A 332 12.03 7.02 -21.24
C ALA A 332 11.54 6.79 -19.81
N PHE A 333 10.35 6.19 -19.65
CA PHE A 333 9.76 5.83 -18.36
C PHE A 333 9.93 4.33 -18.07
N GLY A 334 10.95 3.99 -17.29
CA GLY A 334 11.34 2.59 -17.10
C GLY A 334 11.60 2.16 -15.68
N GLY A 335 11.17 2.92 -14.69
CA GLY A 335 11.61 2.70 -13.31
C GLY A 335 11.17 1.42 -12.61
N ASP A 336 11.28 1.45 -11.29
CA ASP A 336 10.54 0.58 -10.37
C ASP A 336 9.05 0.98 -10.25
N MET A 337 8.57 1.87 -11.12
CA MET A 337 7.17 2.27 -11.17
C MET A 337 6.29 1.13 -11.71
N PRO A 338 5.08 0.94 -11.17
CA PRO A 338 4.12 -0.02 -11.71
C PRO A 338 3.63 0.41 -13.11
N SER A 339 3.15 -0.57 -13.88
CA SER A 339 2.72 -0.37 -15.27
C SER A 339 1.66 0.73 -15.45
N TYR A 340 0.75 0.91 -14.49
CA TYR A 340 -0.27 1.97 -14.57
C TYR A 340 0.36 3.37 -14.46
N ALA A 341 1.38 3.55 -13.62
CA ALA A 341 2.02 4.84 -13.40
C ALA A 341 2.82 5.23 -14.65
N ILE A 342 3.55 4.27 -15.23
CA ILE A 342 4.22 4.43 -16.53
C ILE A 342 3.20 4.77 -17.63
N SER A 343 2.04 4.11 -17.64
CA SER A 343 0.97 4.40 -18.61
C SER A 343 0.42 5.82 -18.47
N ASN A 344 0.17 6.27 -17.24
CA ASN A 344 -0.33 7.62 -16.98
C ASN A 344 0.69 8.69 -17.38
N ALA A 345 1.96 8.51 -17.02
CA ALA A 345 3.04 9.42 -17.42
C ALA A 345 3.19 9.45 -18.95
N THR A 346 3.16 8.29 -19.60
CA THR A 346 3.22 8.19 -21.07
C THR A 346 2.04 8.91 -21.73
N ARG A 347 0.82 8.71 -21.23
CA ARG A 347 -0.38 9.43 -21.70
C ARG A 347 -0.21 10.93 -21.53
N GLY A 348 0.20 11.38 -20.35
CA GLY A 348 0.43 12.80 -20.05
C GLY A 348 1.45 13.45 -21.00
N VAL A 349 2.53 12.74 -21.33
CA VAL A 349 3.52 13.18 -22.32
C VAL A 349 2.92 13.26 -23.72
N LEU A 350 2.26 12.20 -24.20
CA LEU A 350 1.68 12.19 -25.55
C LEU A 350 0.58 13.26 -25.71
N THR A 351 -0.27 13.44 -24.71
CA THR A 351 -1.27 14.52 -24.68
C THR A 351 -0.61 15.90 -24.73
N ALA A 352 0.43 16.13 -23.92
CA ALA A 352 1.17 17.40 -23.95
C ALA A 352 1.83 17.67 -25.31
N LEU A 353 2.42 16.66 -25.95
CA LEU A 353 2.99 16.77 -27.29
C LEU A 353 1.90 17.07 -28.34
N LYS A 354 0.74 16.41 -28.26
CA LYS A 354 -0.42 16.69 -29.11
C LYS A 354 -0.84 18.15 -28.99
N ASP A 355 -1.07 18.60 -27.77
CA ASP A 355 -1.60 19.93 -27.48
C ASP A 355 -0.57 21.03 -27.78
N ALA A 356 0.73 20.71 -27.75
CA ALA A 356 1.79 21.58 -28.22
C ALA A 356 1.85 21.72 -29.76
N GLY A 357 1.09 20.92 -30.51
CA GLY A 357 1.18 20.84 -31.97
C GLY A 357 2.47 20.17 -32.45
N TYR A 358 3.12 19.35 -31.62
CA TYR A 358 4.39 18.69 -31.94
C TYR A 358 4.25 17.79 -33.17
N ARG A 359 5.11 17.93 -34.19
CA ARG A 359 5.03 17.20 -35.47
C ARG A 359 6.12 16.15 -35.67
N GLY A 360 7.12 16.10 -34.80
CA GLY A 360 8.23 15.15 -34.92
C GLY A 360 7.86 13.71 -34.54
N ASP A 361 8.85 12.84 -34.61
CA ASP A 361 8.71 11.40 -34.36
C ASP A 361 8.60 11.08 -32.87
N VAL A 362 7.96 9.95 -32.55
CA VAL A 362 7.86 9.43 -31.18
C VAL A 362 8.67 8.15 -31.05
N LEU A 363 9.61 8.16 -30.12
CA LEU A 363 10.53 7.05 -29.85
C LEU A 363 10.18 6.45 -28.48
N LEU A 364 10.11 5.12 -28.41
CA LEU A 364 9.67 4.39 -27.22
C LEU A 364 10.71 3.37 -26.79
N HIS A 365 11.05 3.35 -25.51
CA HIS A 365 11.84 2.25 -24.97
C HIS A 365 10.96 1.04 -24.59
N ALA A 366 11.62 -0.10 -24.39
CA ALA A 366 10.98 -1.40 -24.18
C ALA A 366 9.99 -1.46 -23.00
N PHE A 367 10.28 -0.75 -21.90
CA PHE A 367 9.43 -0.84 -20.71
C PHE A 367 8.16 0.00 -20.82
N VAL A 368 8.17 1.14 -21.51
CA VAL A 368 6.94 1.84 -21.90
C VAL A 368 6.08 0.92 -22.77
N LEU A 369 6.65 0.26 -23.78
CA LEU A 369 5.90 -0.66 -24.65
C LEU A 369 5.24 -1.79 -23.84
N ARG A 370 5.96 -2.41 -22.89
CA ARG A 370 5.41 -3.45 -22.00
C ARG A 370 4.33 -2.89 -21.08
N ALA A 371 4.65 -1.83 -20.33
CA ALA A 371 3.78 -1.26 -19.29
C ALA A 371 2.45 -0.76 -19.84
N THR A 372 2.46 -0.28 -21.08
CA THR A 372 1.27 0.25 -21.75
C THR A 372 0.54 -0.77 -22.62
N ASN A 373 1.02 -2.03 -22.66
CA ASN A 373 0.56 -3.06 -23.58
C ASN A 373 0.55 -2.58 -25.05
N MET A 374 1.69 -2.07 -25.52
CA MET A 374 1.85 -1.42 -26.82
C MET A 374 0.92 -0.20 -26.98
N LEU A 375 0.92 0.68 -25.99
CA LEU A 375 0.06 1.86 -25.88
C LEU A 375 -1.46 1.61 -25.82
N SER A 376 -1.95 0.37 -25.70
CA SER A 376 -3.40 0.11 -25.64
C SER A 376 -4.08 0.72 -24.41
N THR A 377 -3.34 0.94 -23.32
CA THR A 377 -3.86 1.62 -22.11
C THR A 377 -3.78 3.14 -22.21
N VAL A 378 -3.08 3.65 -23.23
CA VAL A 378 -2.72 5.07 -23.40
C VAL A 378 -3.49 5.73 -24.54
N LEU A 379 -3.79 5.00 -25.61
CA LEU A 379 -4.43 5.59 -26.78
C LEU A 379 -5.95 5.68 -26.59
N ASP A 380 -6.48 6.87 -26.84
CA ASP A 380 -7.89 7.11 -27.18
C ASP A 380 -7.98 7.46 -28.68
N ALA A 381 -9.17 7.84 -29.16
CA ALA A 381 -9.39 8.17 -30.56
C ALA A 381 -8.52 9.34 -31.04
N GLU A 382 -8.40 10.40 -30.24
CA GLU A 382 -7.63 11.59 -30.60
C GLU A 382 -6.12 11.30 -30.62
N LEU A 383 -5.60 10.66 -29.57
CA LEU A 383 -4.19 10.29 -29.51
C LEU A 383 -3.84 9.26 -30.59
N SER A 384 -4.75 8.33 -30.91
CA SER A 384 -4.55 7.39 -32.02
C SER A 384 -4.41 8.11 -33.35
N GLN A 385 -5.35 9.02 -33.65
CA GLN A 385 -5.33 9.80 -34.88
C GLN A 385 -4.11 10.72 -34.96
N TRP A 386 -3.72 11.34 -33.86
CA TRP A 386 -2.52 12.15 -33.81
C TRP A 386 -1.27 11.30 -34.02
N LEU A 387 -1.11 10.21 -33.27
CA LEU A 387 0.09 9.38 -33.34
C LEU A 387 0.25 8.66 -34.69
N SER A 388 -0.85 8.34 -35.39
CA SER A 388 -0.82 7.68 -36.71
C SER A 388 -0.23 8.54 -37.83
N GLN A 389 -0.14 9.86 -37.64
CA GLN A 389 0.41 10.82 -38.61
C GLN A 389 1.93 10.98 -38.51
N ARG A 390 2.61 10.16 -37.70
CA ARG A 390 4.02 10.30 -37.32
C ARG A 390 4.72 8.96 -37.36
N ASN A 391 6.06 8.95 -37.45
CA ASN A 391 6.76 7.70 -37.25
C ASN A 391 6.83 7.40 -35.75
N VAL A 392 6.43 6.18 -35.40
CA VAL A 392 6.62 5.63 -34.07
C VAL A 392 7.68 4.57 -34.16
N LYS A 393 8.78 4.74 -33.44
CA LYS A 393 9.86 3.74 -33.38
C LYS A 393 10.10 3.32 -31.94
N GLY A 394 10.64 2.14 -31.74
CA GLY A 394 11.01 1.74 -30.40
C GLY A 394 11.89 0.51 -30.31
N ILE A 395 12.34 0.24 -29.09
CA ILE A 395 13.21 -0.88 -28.76
C ILE A 395 12.33 -2.04 -28.28
N ALA A 396 12.34 -3.14 -29.02
CA ALA A 396 11.62 -4.37 -28.69
C ALA A 396 12.60 -5.52 -28.41
N PRO A 397 12.82 -5.91 -27.15
CA PRO A 397 13.60 -7.09 -26.80
C PRO A 397 12.88 -8.35 -27.27
N ASP A 398 13.62 -9.24 -27.93
CA ASP A 398 13.21 -10.58 -28.30
C ASP A 398 14.09 -11.57 -27.54
N LEU A 399 13.62 -11.92 -26.34
CA LEU A 399 14.37 -12.77 -25.42
C LEU A 399 14.51 -14.21 -25.97
N ALA A 400 13.51 -14.70 -26.70
CA ALA A 400 13.51 -16.06 -27.25
C ALA A 400 14.63 -16.23 -28.29
N ASN A 401 14.81 -15.24 -29.17
CA ASN A 401 15.84 -15.26 -30.20
C ASN A 401 17.16 -14.59 -29.75
N ARG A 402 17.26 -14.14 -28.49
CA ARG A 402 18.40 -13.36 -27.96
C ARG A 402 18.73 -12.15 -28.85
N ARG A 403 17.71 -11.37 -29.22
CA ARG A 403 17.85 -10.16 -30.04
C ARG A 403 17.25 -8.93 -29.38
N VAL A 404 17.77 -7.76 -29.73
CA VAL A 404 17.14 -6.47 -29.47
C VAL A 404 16.81 -5.85 -30.81
N ASN A 405 15.52 -5.62 -31.07
CA ASN A 405 15.04 -5.11 -32.34
C ASN A 405 14.71 -3.62 -32.23
N ILE A 406 15.08 -2.86 -33.25
CA ILE A 406 14.53 -1.52 -33.49
C ILE A 406 13.36 -1.69 -34.44
N VAL A 407 12.19 -1.29 -33.95
CA VAL A 407 10.92 -1.56 -34.61
C VAL A 407 10.25 -0.24 -34.96
N VAL A 408 9.74 -0.14 -36.19
CA VAL A 408 8.76 0.87 -36.59
C VAL A 408 7.38 0.30 -36.32
N PHE A 409 6.55 1.07 -35.64
CA PHE A 409 5.19 0.72 -35.27
C PHE A 409 4.19 1.52 -36.11
N ARG A 410 3.05 0.88 -36.38
CA ARG A 410 1.84 1.56 -36.87
C ARG A 410 0.81 1.61 -35.75
N VAL A 411 -0.02 2.66 -35.76
CA VAL A 411 -1.20 2.74 -34.89
C VAL A 411 -2.36 2.04 -35.58
N ALA A 412 -2.88 0.98 -34.97
CA ALA A 412 -4.01 0.22 -35.47
C ALA A 412 -4.77 -0.40 -34.29
N ASP A 413 -6.10 -0.45 -34.38
CA ASP A 413 -6.97 -1.06 -33.37
C ASP A 413 -6.73 -0.51 -31.94
N GLY A 414 -6.51 0.80 -31.83
CA GLY A 414 -6.26 1.48 -30.54
C GLY A 414 -4.94 1.11 -29.86
N ARG A 415 -3.97 0.54 -30.59
CA ARG A 415 -2.65 0.17 -30.07
C ARG A 415 -1.55 0.33 -31.11
N LEU A 416 -0.30 0.14 -30.68
CA LEU A 416 0.83 -0.05 -31.59
C LEU A 416 0.91 -1.50 -32.06
N GLN A 417 1.12 -1.67 -33.35
CA GLN A 417 1.45 -2.95 -33.98
C GLN A 417 2.83 -2.84 -34.64
N PRO A 418 3.74 -3.81 -34.44
CA PRO A 418 4.99 -3.87 -35.19
C PRO A 418 4.69 -3.86 -36.70
N ALA A 419 5.29 -2.92 -37.42
CA ALA A 419 5.15 -2.82 -38.88
C ALA A 419 6.43 -3.28 -39.60
N ASN A 420 7.60 -2.89 -39.09
CA ASN A 420 8.88 -3.27 -39.67
C ASN A 420 9.99 -3.32 -38.60
N VAL A 421 10.93 -4.26 -38.73
CA VAL A 421 12.17 -4.28 -37.95
C VAL A 421 13.26 -3.63 -38.78
N THR A 422 13.71 -2.44 -38.40
CA THR A 422 14.73 -1.69 -39.13
C THR A 422 16.15 -2.12 -38.76
N MET A 423 16.31 -2.69 -37.57
CA MET A 423 17.59 -3.23 -37.11
C MET A 423 17.36 -4.33 -36.09
N SER A 424 18.25 -5.31 -36.09
CA SER A 424 18.27 -6.36 -35.08
C SER A 424 19.71 -6.49 -34.57
N LEU A 425 19.87 -6.49 -33.25
CA LEU A 425 21.16 -6.55 -32.57
C LEU A 425 21.23 -7.81 -31.70
N PRO A 426 22.40 -8.44 -31.54
CA PRO A 426 22.54 -9.54 -30.60
C PRO A 426 22.32 -9.06 -29.17
N MET A 427 21.61 -9.85 -28.36
CA MET A 427 21.46 -9.63 -26.92
C MET A 427 22.47 -10.51 -26.17
N PRO A 428 23.47 -9.92 -25.50
CA PRO A 428 24.42 -10.69 -24.69
C PRO A 428 23.71 -11.49 -23.58
N ASP A 429 24.25 -12.66 -23.25
CA ASP A 429 23.64 -13.58 -22.28
C ASP A 429 23.41 -12.93 -20.92
N ALA A 430 24.38 -12.15 -20.43
CA ALA A 430 24.25 -11.42 -19.17
C ALA A 430 23.03 -10.48 -19.13
N ILE A 431 22.73 -9.79 -20.24
CA ILE A 431 21.57 -8.90 -20.36
C ILE A 431 20.29 -9.71 -20.41
N ALA A 432 20.29 -10.78 -21.19
CA ALA A 432 19.13 -11.63 -21.38
C ALA A 432 18.75 -12.38 -20.10
N ASP A 433 19.72 -12.78 -19.29
CA ASP A 433 19.48 -13.44 -18.01
C ASP A 433 18.95 -12.47 -16.95
N VAL A 434 19.49 -11.25 -16.88
CA VAL A 434 18.94 -10.18 -16.03
C VAL A 434 17.51 -9.84 -16.47
N LEU A 435 17.28 -9.67 -17.78
CA LEU A 435 15.95 -9.39 -18.32
C LEU A 435 14.96 -10.50 -17.97
N ARG A 436 15.36 -11.78 -18.04
CA ARG A 436 14.51 -12.91 -17.63
C ARG A 436 14.07 -12.78 -16.16
N ARG A 437 15.00 -12.44 -15.25
CA ARG A 437 14.70 -12.24 -13.83
C ARG A 437 13.74 -11.06 -13.60
N VAL A 438 13.98 -9.92 -14.27
CA VAL A 438 13.11 -8.72 -14.21
C VAL A 438 11.73 -8.97 -14.83
N LEU A 439 11.60 -9.86 -15.80
CA LEU A 439 10.30 -10.21 -16.39
C LEU A 439 9.52 -11.26 -15.56
N SER A 440 10.21 -12.00 -14.70
CA SER A 440 9.59 -12.98 -13.79
C SER A 440 9.07 -12.40 -12.48
N SER A 441 9.47 -11.16 -12.16
CA SER A 441 8.84 -10.31 -11.14
C SER A 441 7.69 -9.50 -11.75
#